data_AF-A0A221P746-F1
#
_entry.id   AF-A0A221P746-F1
#
_cell.length_a   1.000
_cell.length_b   1.000
_cell.length_c   1.000
_cell.angle_alpha   90.00
_cell.angle_beta   90.00
_cell.angle_gamma   90.00
#
_symmetry.space_group_name_H-M   'P 1'
#
loop_
_entity.id
_entity.type
_entity.pdbx_description
1 polymer ?
#
loop_
_entity_poly.entity_id
_entity_poly.type
_entity_poly.pdbx_seq_one_letter_code
_entity_poly.pdbx_strand_id
1 'polypeptide(L)'
;MPSASSGPCRAGHAEVSVSPGDPVRRRLCVRPGAVVTLVLRPRMDDKRWTGVVSSAPALVAPSEWGLDADGTAHATLRCAGTRGGTAKVTVVAKAPDVAGAARPAFTLDVDVVPYAQQG
;
A
#
# COMPACT_ATOMS: atom_id res chain seq x y z
N MET A 1 -25.01 -8.28 1.10
CA MET A 1 -24.87 -6.84 1.41
C MET A 1 -23.47 -6.62 1.96
N PRO A 2 -22.55 -5.88 1.30
CA PRO A 2 -21.30 -5.53 1.94
C PRO A 2 -21.50 -4.26 2.77
N SER A 3 -21.27 -4.39 4.06
CA SER A 3 -21.33 -3.34 5.06
C SER A 3 -20.33 -2.23 4.72
N ALA A 4 -20.85 -1.03 4.47
CA ALA A 4 -20.07 0.18 4.40
C ALA A 4 -19.33 0.36 5.74
N SER A 5 -18.01 0.20 5.71
CA SER A 5 -17.15 0.61 6.81
C SER A 5 -17.06 2.14 6.77
N SER A 6 -18.05 2.80 7.37
CA SER A 6 -18.25 4.26 7.42
C SER A 6 -17.29 4.94 8.42
N GLY A 7 -15.99 4.70 8.26
CA GLY A 7 -14.99 5.73 8.57
C GLY A 7 -14.84 6.64 7.34
N PRO A 8 -14.51 7.94 7.49
CA PRO A 8 -14.31 8.80 6.33
C PRO A 8 -13.12 8.27 5.52
N CYS A 9 -13.41 7.74 4.32
CA CYS A 9 -12.37 7.33 3.38
C CYS A 9 -11.43 8.51 3.12
N ARG A 10 -10.13 8.27 3.20
CA ARG A 10 -9.13 9.33 3.12
C ARG A 10 -9.10 9.94 1.72
N ALA A 11 -9.19 11.26 1.64
CA ALA A 11 -9.05 12.03 0.40
C ALA A 11 -7.72 12.80 0.41
N GLY A 12 -7.16 13.05 -0.77
CA GLY A 12 -5.91 13.79 -0.91
C GLY A 12 -4.68 12.95 -0.59
N HIS A 13 -4.26 12.89 0.68
CA HIS A 13 -3.07 12.15 1.10
C HIS A 13 -3.37 11.22 2.29
N ALA A 14 -2.88 9.99 2.20
CA ALA A 14 -2.94 9.02 3.28
C ALA A 14 -1.54 8.46 3.56
N GLU A 15 -1.07 8.57 4.79
CA GLU A 15 0.16 7.91 5.20
C GLU A 15 -0.15 6.61 5.95
N VAL A 16 0.58 5.55 5.62
CA VAL A 16 0.50 4.26 6.27
C VAL A 16 1.89 3.85 6.71
N SER A 17 2.15 3.95 8.01
CA SER A 17 3.34 3.40 8.63
C SER A 17 3.15 1.92 8.95
N VAL A 18 4.14 1.09 8.62
CA VAL A 18 4.20 -0.33 8.97
C VAL A 18 5.45 -0.59 9.79
N SER A 19 5.26 -1.20 10.94
CA SER A 19 6.31 -1.51 11.90
C SER A 19 6.51 -3.01 12.01
N PRO A 20 7.70 -3.47 12.43
CA PRO A 20 7.86 -4.85 12.86
C PRO A 20 6.83 -5.20 13.94
N GLY A 21 6.07 -6.27 13.74
CA GLY A 21 4.99 -6.70 14.65
C GLY A 21 3.59 -6.17 14.28
N ASP A 22 3.47 -5.23 13.34
CA ASP A 22 2.18 -4.86 12.78
C ASP A 22 1.55 -6.05 12.02
N PRO A 23 0.21 -6.08 11.88
CA PRO A 23 -0.46 -7.09 11.09
C PRO A 23 0.07 -7.08 9.64
N VAL A 24 0.38 -8.27 9.14
CA VAL A 24 0.88 -8.48 7.76
C VAL A 24 -0.12 -8.07 6.68
N ARG A 25 -1.38 -7.80 7.05
CA ARG A 25 -2.44 -7.35 6.16
C ARG A 25 -3.21 -6.18 6.79
N ARG A 26 -3.34 -5.07 6.08
CA ARG A 26 -4.17 -3.91 6.50
C ARG A 26 -5.15 -3.51 5.40
N ARG A 27 -6.26 -2.92 5.81
CA ARG A 27 -7.27 -2.32 4.92
C ARG A 27 -7.20 -0.80 5.02
N LEU A 28 -7.32 -0.12 3.89
CA LEU A 28 -7.37 1.33 3.78
C LEU A 28 -8.48 1.74 2.82
N CYS A 29 -9.41 2.59 3.29
CA CYS A 29 -10.38 3.23 2.40
C CYS A 29 -9.86 4.59 1.94
N VAL A 30 -9.88 4.84 0.62
CA VAL A 30 -9.45 6.09 0.00
C VAL A 30 -10.48 6.61 -0.99
N ARG A 31 -10.42 7.91 -1.29
CA ARG A 31 -11.17 8.52 -2.38
C ARG A 31 -10.38 8.47 -3.69
N PRO A 32 -11.08 8.51 -4.84
CA PRO A 32 -10.42 8.65 -6.13
C PRO A 32 -9.47 9.85 -6.15
N GLY A 33 -8.29 9.66 -6.73
CA GLY A 33 -7.24 10.69 -6.79
C GLY A 33 -6.40 10.83 -5.52
N ALA A 34 -6.63 10.01 -4.49
CA ALA A 34 -5.79 10.00 -3.30
C ALA A 34 -4.39 9.46 -3.59
N VAL A 35 -3.40 10.04 -2.93
CA VAL A 35 -2.02 9.55 -2.87
C VAL A 35 -1.83 8.85 -1.53
N VAL A 36 -1.30 7.62 -1.56
CA VAL A 36 -0.99 6.85 -0.36
C VAL A 36 0.52 6.71 -0.24
N THR A 37 1.08 7.19 0.86
CA THR A 37 2.50 7.03 1.18
C THR A 37 2.66 5.91 2.19
N LEU A 38 3.41 4.88 1.82
CA LEU A 38 3.79 3.78 2.69
C LEU A 38 5.16 4.07 3.29
N VAL A 39 5.24 4.06 4.61
CA VAL A 39 6.48 4.16 5.37
C VAL A 39 6.72 2.82 6.06
N LEU A 40 7.64 2.05 5.54
CA LEU A 40 7.95 0.70 5.98
C LEU A 40 9.19 0.77 6.86
N ARG A 41 9.01 0.66 8.18
CA ARG A 41 10.14 0.66 9.12
C ARG A 41 11.10 -0.51 8.84
N PRO A 42 12.37 -0.39 9.25
CA PRO A 42 13.36 -1.44 9.07
C PRO A 42 12.88 -2.74 9.69
N ARG A 43 13.11 -3.83 8.97
CA ARG A 43 12.75 -5.18 9.42
C ARG A 43 13.68 -5.63 10.53
N MET A 44 13.14 -6.40 11.48
CA MET A 44 13.92 -7.07 12.54
C MET A 44 14.51 -8.40 12.08
N ASP A 45 14.08 -8.90 10.91
CA ASP A 45 14.66 -10.07 10.24
C ASP A 45 15.73 -9.68 9.22
N ASP A 46 16.48 -10.68 8.75
CA ASP A 46 17.58 -10.49 7.78
C ASP A 46 17.14 -10.07 6.37
N LYS A 47 15.84 -9.84 6.15
CA LYS A 47 15.31 -9.40 4.86
C LYS A 47 15.30 -7.88 4.77
N ARG A 48 15.44 -7.39 3.54
CA ARG A 48 15.28 -5.99 3.16
C ARG A 48 14.07 -5.83 2.29
N TRP A 49 13.42 -4.68 2.40
CA TRP A 49 12.35 -4.32 1.50
C TRP A 49 12.90 -4.14 0.09
N THR A 50 12.22 -4.72 -0.91
CA THR A 50 12.72 -4.70 -2.29
C THR A 50 11.78 -4.02 -3.29
N GLY A 51 10.52 -3.82 -2.92
CA GLY A 51 9.57 -3.13 -3.79
C GLY A 51 8.12 -3.37 -3.42
N VAL A 52 7.25 -2.85 -4.27
CA VAL A 52 5.80 -2.93 -4.13
C VAL A 52 5.17 -3.35 -5.44
N VAL A 53 4.19 -4.25 -5.37
CA VAL A 53 3.43 -4.76 -6.50
C VAL A 53 1.95 -4.52 -6.25
N SER A 54 1.26 -3.89 -7.20
CA SER A 54 -0.19 -3.74 -7.15
C SER A 54 -0.89 -4.80 -8.00
N SER A 55 -1.97 -5.37 -7.48
CA SER A 55 -2.82 -6.30 -8.24
C SER A 55 -3.69 -5.60 -9.29
N ALA A 56 -3.90 -4.29 -9.14
CA ALA A 56 -4.73 -3.49 -10.03
C ALA A 56 -4.04 -2.12 -10.27
N PRO A 57 -2.95 -2.07 -11.05
CA PRO A 57 -2.19 -0.85 -11.29
C PRO A 57 -3.02 0.25 -11.99
N ALA A 58 -4.07 -0.11 -12.73
CA ALA A 58 -5.01 0.84 -13.30
C ALA A 58 -5.90 1.55 -12.23
N LEU A 59 -5.99 1.00 -11.02
CA LEU A 59 -6.71 1.60 -9.88
C LEU A 59 -5.76 2.20 -8.86
N VAL A 60 -4.69 1.49 -8.50
CA VAL A 60 -3.68 1.94 -7.55
C VAL A 60 -2.31 1.60 -8.12
N ALA A 61 -1.61 2.60 -8.62
CA ALA A 61 -0.29 2.44 -9.23
C ALA A 61 0.82 2.81 -8.23
N PRO A 62 1.83 1.95 -8.01
CA PRO A 62 3.08 2.38 -7.41
C PRO A 62 3.73 3.44 -8.30
N SER A 63 3.96 4.62 -7.74
CA SER A 63 4.56 5.77 -8.43
C SER A 63 6.04 5.90 -8.10
N GLU A 64 6.40 5.72 -6.83
CA GLU A 64 7.76 5.92 -6.35
C GLU A 64 8.11 4.84 -5.34
N TRP A 65 9.40 4.49 -5.31
CA TRP A 65 9.99 3.55 -4.37
C TRP A 65 11.37 4.06 -3.96
N GLY A 66 11.62 4.12 -2.66
CA GLY A 66 12.90 4.46 -2.07
C GLY A 66 13.20 3.50 -0.92
N LEU A 67 14.46 3.13 -0.76
CA LEU A 67 14.98 2.41 0.40
C LEU A 67 16.11 3.26 0.99
N ASP A 68 15.93 3.67 2.24
CA ASP A 68 16.89 4.44 2.99
C ASP A 68 18.00 3.55 3.55
N ALA A 69 19.15 4.17 3.86
CA ALA A 69 20.32 3.47 4.38
C ALA A 69 20.09 2.83 5.76
N ASP A 70 19.13 3.36 6.53
CA ASP A 70 18.70 2.79 7.83
C ASP A 70 17.81 1.54 7.65
N GLY A 71 17.41 1.22 6.41
CA GLY A 71 16.53 0.11 6.06
C GLY A 71 15.04 0.46 6.08
N THR A 72 14.68 1.73 6.30
CA THR A 72 13.32 2.22 6.08
C THR A 72 13.03 2.26 4.59
N ALA A 73 11.84 1.85 4.15
CA ALA A 73 11.43 1.98 2.76
C ALA A 73 10.19 2.86 2.62
N HIS A 74 10.22 3.69 1.59
CA HIS A 74 9.17 4.64 1.25
C HIS A 74 8.57 4.25 -0.09
N ALA A 75 7.25 4.11 -0.15
CA ALA A 75 6.56 3.86 -1.41
C ALA A 75 5.38 4.83 -1.58
N THR A 76 5.33 5.51 -2.72
CA THR A 76 4.20 6.36 -3.07
C THR A 76 3.27 5.58 -4.00
N LEU A 77 1.99 5.54 -3.67
CA LEU A 77 0.94 4.93 -4.49
C LEU A 77 -0.04 6.01 -4.94
N ARG A 78 -0.41 6.00 -6.22
CA ARG A 78 -1.42 6.91 -6.77
C ARG A 78 -2.70 6.15 -7.07
N CYS A 79 -3.80 6.59 -6.47
CA CYS A 79 -5.12 6.03 -6.74
C CYS A 79 -5.76 6.73 -7.95
N ALA A 80 -6.50 5.98 -8.76
CA ALA A 80 -7.18 6.49 -9.94
C ALA A 80 -8.17 7.61 -9.58
N GLY A 81 -8.24 8.65 -10.41
CA GLY A 81 -9.03 9.86 -10.14
C GLY A 81 -10.55 9.71 -10.26
N THR A 82 -11.04 8.70 -10.99
CA THR A 82 -12.46 8.62 -11.36
C THR A 82 -13.10 7.24 -11.16
N ARG A 83 -12.30 6.20 -10.89
CA ARG A 83 -12.80 4.83 -10.73
C ARG A 83 -12.81 4.41 -9.27
N GLY A 84 -13.91 3.78 -8.86
CA GLY A 84 -13.97 2.99 -7.64
C GLY A 84 -13.50 1.55 -7.84
N GLY A 85 -13.09 0.89 -6.76
CA GLY A 85 -12.72 -0.51 -6.78
C GLY A 85 -11.70 -0.87 -5.70
N THR A 86 -11.38 -2.16 -5.61
CA THR A 86 -10.42 -2.69 -4.63
C THR A 86 -9.11 -3.06 -5.33
N ALA A 87 -7.98 -2.66 -4.76
CA ALA A 87 -6.64 -3.05 -5.20
C ALA A 87 -5.86 -3.66 -4.03
N LYS A 88 -5.09 -4.71 -4.30
CA LYS A 88 -4.18 -5.30 -3.31
C LYS A 88 -2.77 -4.85 -3.62
N VAL A 89 -2.17 -4.15 -2.68
CA VAL A 89 -0.81 -3.67 -2.78
C VAL A 89 0.06 -4.54 -1.90
N THR A 90 0.96 -5.30 -2.52
CA THR A 90 1.84 -6.25 -1.85
C THR A 90 3.24 -5.69 -1.81
N VAL A 91 3.75 -5.48 -0.61
CA VAL A 91 5.15 -5.13 -0.37
C VAL A 91 5.94 -6.42 -0.26
N VAL A 92 7.05 -6.48 -0.98
CA VAL A 92 7.93 -7.64 -1.02
C VAL A 92 9.26 -7.37 -0.31
N ALA A 93 9.80 -8.42 0.29
CA ALA A 93 11.10 -8.39 0.94
C ALA A 93 11.93 -9.61 0.54
N LYS A 94 13.26 -9.43 0.52
CA LYS A 94 14.23 -10.48 0.18
C LYS A 94 15.47 -10.34 1.07
N ALA A 95 16.07 -11.47 1.45
CA ALA A 95 17.40 -11.46 2.05
C ALA A 95 18.45 -11.12 0.98
N PRO A 96 19.43 -10.24 1.27
CA PRO A 96 20.40 -9.74 0.29
C PRO A 96 21.26 -10.87 -0.30
N ASP A 97 21.72 -11.81 0.52
CA ASP A 97 22.67 -12.86 0.13
C ASP A 97 22.02 -14.19 -0.26
N VAL A 98 20.69 -14.25 -0.37
CA VAL A 98 19.97 -15.49 -0.73
C VAL A 98 19.56 -15.44 -2.19
N ALA A 99 20.04 -16.40 -2.98
CA ALA A 99 19.52 -16.67 -4.32
C ALA A 99 18.04 -17.09 -4.20
N GLY A 100 17.14 -16.29 -4.77
CA GLY A 100 15.69 -16.51 -4.68
C GLY A 100 14.85 -15.29 -5.03
N ALA A 101 13.55 -15.52 -5.23
CA ALA A 101 12.58 -14.45 -5.49
C ALA A 101 12.22 -13.70 -4.19
N ALA A 102 11.94 -12.40 -4.31
CA ALA A 102 11.38 -11.63 -3.22
C ALA A 102 10.01 -12.20 -2.82
N ARG A 103 9.74 -12.24 -1.51
CA ARG A 103 8.50 -12.82 -0.96
C ARG A 103 7.57 -11.74 -0.44
N PRO A 104 6.24 -11.94 -0.51
CA PRO A 104 5.28 -11.02 0.09
C PRO A 104 5.52 -10.94 1.59
N ALA A 105 5.66 -9.71 2.08
CA ALA A 105 5.98 -9.43 3.47
C ALA A 105 4.90 -8.57 4.15
N PHE A 106 4.18 -7.76 3.38
CA PHE A 106 3.02 -7.01 3.85
C PHE A 106 2.04 -6.80 2.70
N THR A 107 0.73 -6.79 3.00
CA THR A 107 -0.33 -6.51 2.03
C THR A 107 -1.24 -5.39 2.53
N LEU A 108 -1.41 -4.35 1.72
CA LEU A 108 -2.39 -3.31 1.91
C LEU A 108 -3.55 -3.52 0.91
N ASP A 109 -4.72 -3.86 1.41
CA ASP A 109 -5.95 -3.80 0.64
C ASP A 109 -6.43 -2.34 0.61
N VAL A 110 -6.49 -1.76 -0.57
CA VAL A 110 -6.93 -0.39 -0.81
C VAL A 110 -8.31 -0.43 -1.46
N ASP A 111 -9.30 0.11 -0.77
CA ASP A 111 -10.65 0.29 -1.27
C ASP A 111 -10.83 1.74 -1.73
N VAL A 112 -10.89 1.94 -3.04
CA VAL A 112 -11.18 3.25 -3.65
C VAL A 112 -12.70 3.40 -3.74
N VAL A 113 -13.27 4.27 -2.91
CA VAL A 113 -14.72 4.48 -2.84
C VAL A 113 -15.10 5.76 -3.57
N PRO A 114 -15.83 5.67 -4.69
CA PRO A 114 -16.22 6.83 -5.47
C PRO A 114 -17.11 7.77 -4.64
N TYR A 115 -17.09 9.06 -4.97
CA TYR A 115 -18.07 9.99 -4.41
C TYR A 115 -19.46 9.55 -4.82
N ALA A 116 -20.42 9.59 -3.90
CA ALA A 116 -21.82 9.37 -4.25
C ALA A 116 -22.17 10.41 -5.32
N GLN A 117 -22.61 9.95 -6.50
CA GLN A 117 -23.20 10.85 -7.46
C GLN A 117 -24.56 11.26 -6.87
N GLN A 118 -24.61 12.45 -6.29
CA GLN A 118 -25.87 13.10 -5.97
C GLN A 118 -26.47 13.52 -7.32
N GLY A 119 -27.45 12.76 -7.78
CA GLY A 119 -28.33 13.15 -8.88
C GLY A 119 -29.32 14.22 -8.43
#